data_AF-A0AAD6D010-F1
#
_entry.id   AF-A0AAD6D010-F1
#
_cell.length_a   1.000
_cell.length_b   1.000
_cell.length_c   1.000
_cell.angle_alpha   90.00
_cell.angle_beta   90.00
_cell.angle_gamma   90.00
#
_symmetry.space_group_name_H-M   'P 1'
#
loop_
_entity.id
_entity.type
_entity.pdbx_description
1 polymer ?
#
loop_
_entity_poly.entity_id
_entity_poly.type
_entity_poly.pdbx_seq_one_letter_code
_entity_poly.pdbx_strand_id
1 'polypeptide(L)'
;MTSDTLYKLSPEQVAHFMQYGYVRVPECFSRDKAAAWTADVWTRLGFSPTDKATWKTECTHMPEHKEVHVKKFAPKAWSAICELLCGESRIAEDSGTWNDAFIVNLGTPEMEGKWPHPSELQGRHVDGDFFVHFLDSPEQGLLVIPVFSDI
;
A
#
# COMPACT_ATOMS: atom_id res chain seq x y z
N MET A 1 -4.61 -3.24 29.35
CA MET A 1 -5.35 -2.13 28.69
C MET A 1 -5.25 -2.41 27.21
N THR A 2 -6.37 -2.77 26.57
CA THR A 2 -6.40 -3.15 25.14
C THR A 2 -6.09 -1.94 24.27
N SER A 3 -5.26 -2.11 23.25
CA SER A 3 -4.76 -1.05 22.36
C SER A 3 -5.80 -0.46 21.41
N ASP A 4 -7.07 -0.84 21.53
CA ASP A 4 -8.10 -0.69 20.49
C ASP A 4 -8.71 0.72 20.37
N THR A 5 -8.18 1.71 21.09
CA THR A 5 -8.76 3.06 21.11
C THR A 5 -7.80 4.19 20.74
N LEU A 6 -6.52 3.90 20.46
CA LEU A 6 -5.55 4.99 20.27
C LEU A 6 -5.70 5.72 18.92
N TYR A 7 -6.22 5.04 17.90
CA TYR A 7 -6.35 5.59 16.55
C TYR A 7 -7.73 5.29 15.98
N LYS A 8 -8.51 6.31 15.64
CA LYS A 8 -9.81 6.18 14.98
C LYS A 8 -9.87 7.05 13.74
N LEU A 9 -10.59 6.60 12.73
CA LEU A 9 -10.93 7.42 11.58
C LEU A 9 -11.84 8.57 12.03
N SER A 10 -11.62 9.75 11.46
CA SER A 10 -12.55 10.86 11.67
C SER A 10 -13.88 10.59 10.93
N PRO A 11 -14.99 11.21 11.36
CA PRO A 11 -16.25 11.11 10.62
C PRO A 11 -16.12 11.51 9.14
N GLU A 12 -15.27 12.49 8.83
CA GLU A 12 -15.00 12.93 7.46
C GLU A 12 -14.23 11.88 6.67
N GLN A 13 -13.27 11.19 7.30
CA GLN A 13 -12.54 10.08 6.68
C GLN A 13 -13.47 8.90 6.37
N VAL A 14 -14.38 8.57 7.29
CA VAL A 14 -15.41 7.54 7.07
C VAL A 14 -16.35 7.95 5.95
N ALA A 15 -16.86 9.19 5.97
CA ALA A 15 -17.73 9.70 4.92
C ALA A 15 -17.05 9.68 3.54
N HIS A 16 -15.77 10.06 3.48
CA HIS A 16 -14.98 10.00 2.25
C HIS A 16 -14.82 8.57 1.74
N PHE A 17 -14.53 7.60 2.62
CA PHE A 17 -14.46 6.18 2.24
C PHE A 17 -15.80 5.69 1.69
N MET A 18 -16.91 6.00 2.35
CA MET A 18 -18.25 5.60 1.91
C MET A 18 -18.65 6.24 0.57
N GLN A 19 -18.24 7.48 0.32
CA GLN A 19 -18.58 8.20 -0.90
C GLN A 19 -17.70 7.80 -2.09
N TYR A 20 -16.39 7.62 -1.88
CA TYR A 20 -15.41 7.48 -2.96
C TYR A 20 -14.75 6.10 -3.03
N GLY A 21 -15.00 5.21 -2.07
CA GLY A 21 -14.40 3.87 -2.01
C GLY A 21 -12.95 3.84 -1.55
N TYR A 22 -12.38 4.97 -1.10
CA TYR A 22 -11.02 5.03 -0.58
C TYR A 22 -10.86 6.10 0.51
N VAL A 23 -9.82 5.97 1.32
CA VAL A 23 -9.43 6.98 2.31
C VAL A 23 -7.91 7.03 2.45
N ARG A 24 -7.37 8.26 2.55
CA ARG A 24 -5.96 8.47 2.87
C ARG A 24 -5.78 8.62 4.38
N VAL A 25 -4.88 7.82 4.94
CA VAL A 25 -4.48 7.91 6.35
C VAL A 25 -3.00 8.28 6.42
N PRO A 26 -2.66 9.57 6.62
CA PRO A 26 -1.27 10.01 6.63
C PRO A 26 -0.56 9.59 7.93
N GLU A 27 0.77 9.58 7.90
CA GLU A 27 1.63 9.38 9.09
C GLU A 27 1.35 8.06 9.83
N CYS A 28 1.16 6.97 9.09
CA CYS A 28 0.96 5.63 9.66
C CYS A 28 2.26 4.98 10.18
N PHE A 29 3.42 5.46 9.71
CA PHE A 29 4.76 5.08 10.16
C PHE A 29 5.72 6.27 9.93
N SER A 30 6.88 6.26 10.59
CA SER A 30 7.86 7.35 10.50
C SER A 30 8.69 7.29 9.21
N ARG A 31 9.29 8.42 8.82
CA ARG A 31 10.24 8.48 7.70
C ARG A 31 11.45 7.56 7.94
N ASP A 32 11.93 7.44 9.18
CA ASP A 32 13.02 6.51 9.51
C ASP A 32 12.63 5.04 9.30
N LYS A 33 11.40 4.66 9.68
CA LYS A 33 10.88 3.32 9.37
C LYS A 33 10.79 3.10 7.87
N ALA A 34 10.32 4.10 7.12
CA ALA A 34 10.25 4.02 5.67
C ALA A 34 11.64 3.82 5.06
N ALA A 35 12.62 4.63 5.45
CA ALA A 35 14.01 4.55 4.98
C ALA A 35 14.67 3.22 5.34
N ALA A 36 14.45 2.70 6.56
CA ALA A 36 14.95 1.38 6.95
C ALA A 36 14.28 0.26 6.14
N TRP A 37 12.99 0.37 5.83
CA TRP A 37 12.27 -0.63 5.05
C TRP A 37 12.71 -0.66 3.58
N THR A 38 13.11 0.48 3.02
CA THR A 38 13.53 0.63 1.62
C THR A 38 15.05 0.64 1.40
N ALA A 39 15.86 0.41 2.46
CA ALA A 39 17.31 0.55 2.42
C ALA A 39 18.02 -0.32 1.37
N ASP A 40 17.43 -1.45 0.99
CA ASP A 40 18.00 -2.43 0.04
C ASP A 40 17.39 -2.33 -1.37
N VAL A 41 16.44 -1.43 -1.62
CA VAL A 41 15.67 -1.37 -2.88
C VAL A 41 16.58 -1.19 -4.09
N TRP A 42 17.51 -0.23 -4.03
CA TRP A 42 18.43 0.04 -5.14
C TRP A 42 19.39 -1.11 -5.41
N THR A 43 19.90 -1.74 -4.35
CA THR A 43 20.74 -2.94 -4.45
C THR A 43 19.98 -4.09 -5.11
N ARG A 44 18.72 -4.32 -4.72
CA ARG A 44 17.86 -5.38 -5.28
C ARG A 44 17.47 -5.11 -6.74
N LEU A 45 17.27 -3.85 -7.10
CA LEU A 45 17.02 -3.44 -8.49
C LEU A 45 18.28 -3.53 -9.36
N GLY A 46 19.47 -3.42 -8.76
CA GLY A 46 20.72 -3.27 -9.50
C GLY A 46 20.86 -1.89 -10.17
N PHE A 47 20.16 -0.88 -9.65
CA PHE A 47 20.13 0.48 -10.18
C PHE A 47 20.77 1.47 -9.21
N SER A 48 21.22 2.61 -9.74
CA SER A 48 21.71 3.73 -8.93
C SER A 48 20.56 4.66 -8.56
N PRO A 49 20.41 5.08 -7.30
CA PRO A 49 19.38 6.05 -6.90
C PRO A 49 19.55 7.43 -7.54
N THR A 50 20.76 7.75 -8.02
CA THR A 50 21.12 9.09 -8.51
C THR A 50 21.50 9.12 -9.99
N ASP A 51 21.52 7.96 -10.66
CA ASP A 51 21.80 7.88 -12.10
C ASP A 51 20.63 7.20 -12.81
N LYS A 52 19.74 8.03 -13.35
CA LYS A 52 18.57 7.59 -14.11
C LYS A 52 18.92 6.79 -15.37
N ALA A 53 20.15 6.90 -15.90
CA ALA A 53 20.56 6.08 -17.04
C ALA A 53 20.63 4.59 -16.67
N THR A 54 20.72 4.25 -15.38
CA THR A 54 20.66 2.87 -14.89
C THR A 54 19.22 2.33 -14.81
N TRP A 55 18.19 3.18 -14.80
CA TRP A 55 16.80 2.76 -14.62
C TRP A 55 16.26 2.19 -15.94
N LYS A 56 16.26 0.86 -16.06
CA LYS A 56 15.92 0.18 -17.33
C LYS A 56 14.46 -0.23 -17.46
N THR A 57 13.68 -0.08 -16.39
CA THR A 57 12.28 -0.48 -16.31
C THR A 57 11.46 0.66 -15.73
N GLU A 58 10.30 0.92 -16.32
CA GLU A 58 9.35 1.91 -15.80
C GLU A 58 8.75 1.45 -14.47
N CYS A 59 8.24 0.21 -14.44
CA CYS A 59 7.65 -0.40 -13.26
C CYS A 59 8.32 -1.75 -12.97
N THR A 60 8.57 -2.05 -11.70
CA THR A 60 9.16 -3.34 -11.27
C THR A 60 8.43 -3.86 -10.05
N HIS A 61 7.89 -5.07 -10.18
CA HIS A 61 7.34 -5.85 -9.07
C HIS A 61 8.47 -6.66 -8.44
N MET A 62 8.88 -6.26 -7.24
CA MET A 62 10.04 -6.86 -6.57
C MET A 62 9.65 -8.16 -5.83
N PRO A 63 10.55 -9.16 -5.74
CA PRO A 63 10.33 -10.34 -4.90
C PRO A 63 10.43 -10.00 -3.41
N GLU A 64 9.61 -10.62 -2.57
CA GLU A 64 9.66 -10.48 -1.11
C GLU A 64 10.94 -11.06 -0.49
N HIS A 65 11.41 -10.42 0.58
CA HIS A 65 12.55 -10.86 1.40
C HIS A 65 12.24 -10.79 2.90
N LYS A 66 11.34 -9.89 3.32
CA LYS A 66 10.92 -9.71 4.71
C LYS A 66 9.43 -9.43 4.80
N GLU A 67 8.85 -9.85 5.91
CA GLU A 67 7.44 -9.66 6.25
C GLU A 67 7.32 -9.12 7.68
N VAL A 68 6.29 -8.30 7.93
CA VAL A 68 5.94 -7.83 9.26
C VAL A 68 4.43 -7.69 9.41
N HIS A 69 3.92 -8.06 10.58
CA HIS A 69 2.52 -7.82 10.91
C HIS A 69 2.23 -6.30 10.98
N VAL A 70 1.15 -5.85 10.33
CA VAL A 70 0.79 -4.42 10.20
C VAL A 70 0.57 -3.77 11.57
N LYS A 71 -0.12 -4.46 12.49
CA LYS A 71 -0.28 -4.06 13.91
C LYS A 71 1.04 -3.66 14.59
N LYS A 72 2.15 -4.34 14.26
CA LYS A 72 3.49 -4.03 14.82
C LYS A 72 4.17 -2.89 14.05
N PHE A 73 4.09 -2.90 12.72
CA PHE A 73 4.79 -1.93 11.88
C PHE A 73 4.13 -0.54 11.88
N ALA A 74 2.82 -0.51 11.68
CA ALA A 74 1.99 0.68 11.49
C ALA A 74 0.66 0.55 12.26
N PRO A 75 0.66 0.64 13.61
CA PRO A 75 -0.54 0.43 14.43
C PRO A 75 -1.70 1.39 14.10
N LYS A 76 -1.40 2.62 13.64
CA LYS A 76 -2.41 3.56 13.15
C LYS A 76 -3.14 3.04 11.91
N ALA A 77 -2.40 2.47 10.95
CA ALA A 77 -3.01 1.85 9.77
C ALA A 77 -3.83 0.61 10.16
N TRP A 78 -3.30 -0.23 11.05
CA TRP A 78 -4.02 -1.42 11.52
C TRP A 78 -5.38 -1.08 12.15
N SER A 79 -5.41 -0.02 12.97
CA SER A 79 -6.66 0.44 13.57
C SER A 79 -7.69 0.88 12.53
N ALA A 80 -7.25 1.63 11.51
CA ALA A 80 -8.11 2.05 10.40
C ALA A 80 -8.64 0.85 9.58
N ILE A 81 -7.79 -0.15 9.31
CA ILE A 81 -8.17 -1.39 8.63
C ILE A 81 -9.25 -2.12 9.45
N CYS A 82 -9.03 -2.29 10.74
CA CYS A 82 -10.00 -2.94 11.63
C CYS A 82 -11.33 -2.18 11.70
N GLU A 83 -11.30 -0.84 11.73
CA GLU A 83 -12.51 -0.02 11.74
C GLU A 83 -13.33 -0.18 10.45
N LEU A 84 -12.67 -0.17 9.28
CA LEU A 84 -13.34 -0.34 7.99
C LEU A 84 -13.85 -1.77 7.75
N LEU A 85 -13.16 -2.78 8.29
CA LEU A 85 -13.52 -4.19 8.16
C LEU A 85 -14.40 -4.73 9.31
N CYS A 86 -14.97 -3.83 10.13
CA CYS A 86 -15.87 -4.18 11.23
C CYS A 86 -15.24 -5.09 12.30
N GLY A 87 -13.95 -4.91 12.57
CA GLY A 87 -13.21 -5.51 13.67
C GLY A 87 -12.12 -6.50 13.25
N GLU A 88 -11.09 -6.62 14.09
CA GLU A 88 -9.93 -7.51 13.87
C GLU A 88 -10.34 -8.99 13.68
N SER A 89 -11.42 -9.43 14.34
CA SER A 89 -11.92 -10.81 14.24
C SER A 89 -12.50 -11.19 12.87
N ARG A 90 -12.69 -10.24 11.96
CA ARG A 90 -13.14 -10.47 10.57
C ARG A 90 -11.99 -10.56 9.58
N ILE A 91 -10.77 -10.33 10.04
CA ILE A 91 -9.57 -10.33 9.21
C ILE A 91 -8.88 -11.68 9.40
N ALA A 92 -8.58 -12.37 8.31
CA ALA A 92 -7.79 -13.58 8.37
C ALA A 92 -6.37 -13.26 8.88
N GLU A 93 -5.82 -14.12 9.74
CA GLU A 93 -4.54 -13.87 10.42
C GLU A 93 -3.38 -13.64 9.44
N ASP A 94 -3.36 -14.40 8.36
CA ASP A 94 -2.38 -14.32 7.27
C ASP A 94 -2.54 -13.08 6.39
N SER A 95 -3.69 -12.40 6.43
CA SER A 95 -3.95 -11.17 5.66
C SER A 95 -3.49 -9.90 6.40
N GLY A 96 -2.98 -10.05 7.62
CA GLY A 96 -2.58 -8.97 8.51
C GLY A 96 -1.11 -8.52 8.38
N THR A 97 -0.42 -8.92 7.31
CA THR A 97 1.01 -8.68 7.11
C THR A 97 1.28 -7.77 5.92
N TRP A 98 2.39 -7.04 5.99
CA TRP A 98 3.01 -6.37 4.84
C TRP A 98 4.40 -6.96 4.64
N ASN A 99 4.77 -7.16 3.38
CA ASN A 99 6.11 -7.53 2.99
C ASN A 99 6.80 -6.36 2.27
N ASP A 100 7.97 -6.63 1.74
CA ASP A 100 8.76 -5.68 0.94
C ASP A 100 8.79 -6.06 -0.55
N ALA A 101 7.74 -6.73 -1.04
CA ALA A 101 7.51 -6.93 -2.47
C ALA A 101 6.98 -5.64 -3.11
N PHE A 102 7.83 -4.62 -3.16
CA PHE A 102 7.43 -3.30 -3.65
C PHE A 102 7.05 -3.32 -5.13
N ILE A 103 6.07 -2.47 -5.47
CA ILE A 103 5.83 -2.01 -6.83
C ILE A 103 6.60 -0.70 -6.98
N VAL A 104 7.76 -0.75 -7.62
CA VAL A 104 8.62 0.43 -7.83
C VAL A 104 8.31 1.03 -9.19
N ASN A 105 7.80 2.27 -9.19
CA ASN A 105 7.59 3.05 -10.41
C ASN A 105 8.68 4.12 -10.54
N LEU A 106 9.54 3.99 -11.54
CA LEU A 106 10.63 4.90 -11.87
C LEU A 106 10.28 5.86 -13.02
N GLY A 107 9.10 5.69 -13.62
CA GLY A 107 8.61 6.46 -14.76
C GLY A 107 9.43 6.23 -16.03
N THR A 108 9.20 7.09 -17.01
CA THR A 108 9.99 7.14 -18.26
C THR A 108 10.49 8.55 -18.51
N PRO A 109 11.56 8.75 -19.32
CA PRO A 109 12.01 10.08 -19.72
C PRO A 109 10.89 10.93 -20.37
N GLU A 110 9.99 10.29 -21.12
CA GLU A 110 8.88 10.97 -21.79
C GLU A 110 7.82 11.48 -20.81
N MET A 111 7.69 10.85 -19.64
CA MET A 111 6.70 11.18 -18.62
C MET A 111 7.25 12.09 -17.51
N GLU A 112 8.54 12.42 -17.55
CA GLU A 112 9.15 13.31 -16.56
C GLU A 112 8.48 14.69 -16.56
N GLY A 113 8.02 15.11 -15.38
CA GLY A 113 7.32 16.38 -15.22
C GLY A 113 5.91 16.40 -15.81
N LYS A 114 5.28 15.24 -16.05
CA LYS A 114 3.91 15.15 -16.56
C LYS A 114 3.00 14.41 -15.58
N TRP A 115 1.78 14.93 -15.44
CA TRP A 115 0.72 14.36 -14.63
C TRP A 115 -0.53 14.23 -15.52
N PRO A 116 -0.59 13.18 -16.36
CA PRO A 116 -1.73 12.96 -17.24
C PRO A 116 -3.01 12.84 -16.41
N HIS A 117 -4.14 13.23 -17.00
CA HIS A 117 -5.41 13.06 -16.32
C HIS A 117 -5.64 11.55 -16.12
N PRO A 118 -6.20 11.08 -14.98
CA PRO A 118 -6.37 9.65 -14.76
C PRO A 118 -7.07 8.92 -15.90
N SER A 119 -7.97 9.58 -16.65
CA SER A 119 -8.69 8.99 -17.80
C SER A 119 -7.83 8.64 -19.00
N GLU A 120 -6.62 9.20 -19.06
CA GLU A 120 -5.64 8.96 -20.12
C GLU A 120 -4.75 7.75 -19.79
N LEU A 121 -4.77 7.29 -18.53
CA LEU A 121 -4.03 6.11 -18.08
C LEU A 121 -4.74 4.83 -18.50
N GLN A 122 -3.95 3.88 -19.00
CA GLN A 122 -4.37 2.53 -19.34
C GLN A 122 -4.24 1.59 -18.13
N GLY A 123 -4.76 0.35 -18.23
CA GLY A 123 -4.60 -0.66 -17.18
C GLY A 123 -5.47 -0.47 -15.93
N ARG A 124 -6.52 0.37 -16.04
CA ARG A 124 -7.54 0.52 -14.99
C ARG A 124 -8.28 -0.79 -14.79
N HIS A 125 -8.35 -1.24 -13.54
CA HIS A 125 -9.06 -2.45 -13.14
C HIS A 125 -9.62 -2.28 -11.71
N VAL A 126 -10.42 -3.24 -11.28
CA VAL A 126 -10.88 -3.36 -9.90
C VAL A 126 -10.28 -4.64 -9.34
N ASP A 127 -9.45 -4.55 -8.32
CA ASP A 127 -8.88 -5.76 -7.72
C ASP A 127 -9.99 -6.73 -7.28
N GLY A 128 -9.80 -8.01 -7.59
CA GLY A 128 -10.83 -9.04 -7.45
C GLY A 128 -11.52 -9.41 -8.77
N ASP A 129 -11.43 -8.57 -9.81
CA ASP A 129 -12.09 -8.81 -11.11
C ASP A 129 -11.49 -9.97 -11.93
N PHE A 130 -10.33 -10.49 -11.52
CA PHE A 130 -9.57 -11.51 -12.23
C PHE A 130 -9.80 -12.93 -11.71
N PHE A 131 -10.67 -13.14 -10.71
CA PHE A 131 -11.07 -14.47 -10.22
C PHE A 131 -12.56 -14.58 -9.93
N VAL A 132 -13.05 -15.82 -9.83
CA VAL A 132 -14.45 -16.10 -9.49
C VAL A 132 -14.61 -16.10 -7.98
N HIS A 133 -15.56 -15.32 -7.48
CA HIS A 133 -15.93 -15.25 -6.08
C HIS A 133 -16.84 -16.43 -5.68
N PHE A 134 -16.60 -17.03 -4.52
CA PHE A 134 -17.44 -18.07 -3.94
C PHE A 134 -17.90 -17.64 -2.54
N LEU A 135 -19.12 -18.02 -2.15
CA LEU A 135 -19.70 -17.59 -0.87
C LEU A 135 -18.87 -18.06 0.36
N ASP A 136 -18.03 -19.07 0.19
CA ASP A 136 -17.21 -19.71 1.20
C ASP A 136 -15.70 -19.56 0.97
N SER A 137 -15.26 -18.77 -0.02
CA SER A 137 -13.84 -18.44 -0.21
C SER A 137 -13.43 -17.19 0.57
N PRO A 138 -12.15 -17.06 0.96
CA PRO A 138 -11.58 -15.78 1.33
C PRO A 138 -11.79 -14.78 0.19
N GLU A 139 -12.38 -13.63 0.49
CA GLU A 139 -12.64 -12.57 -0.48
C GLU A 139 -11.70 -11.39 -0.28
N GLN A 140 -11.34 -10.72 -1.38
CA GLN A 140 -10.58 -9.49 -1.29
C GLN A 140 -11.47 -8.37 -0.71
N GLY A 141 -11.30 -8.08 0.59
CA GLY A 141 -12.11 -7.09 1.30
C GLY A 141 -11.59 -5.65 1.21
N LEU A 142 -10.29 -5.44 1.41
CA LEU A 142 -9.67 -4.12 1.41
C LEU A 142 -8.25 -4.19 0.88
N LEU A 143 -7.95 -3.44 -0.17
CA LEU A 143 -6.57 -3.20 -0.60
C LEU A 143 -5.99 -2.05 0.21
N VAL A 144 -4.78 -2.24 0.74
CA VAL A 144 -4.03 -1.20 1.44
C VAL A 144 -2.72 -0.95 0.70
N ILE A 145 -2.44 0.32 0.40
CA ILE A 145 -1.23 0.75 -0.31
C ILE A 145 -0.36 1.58 0.63
N PRO A 146 0.65 1.00 1.30
CA PRO A 146 1.61 1.75 2.09
C PRO A 146 2.57 2.48 1.16
N VAL A 147 2.65 3.80 1.32
CA VAL A 147 3.52 4.66 0.49
C VAL A 147 4.82 4.95 1.24
N PHE A 148 5.93 4.43 0.71
CA PHE A 148 7.26 4.50 1.36
C PHE A 148 8.15 5.65 0.86
N SER A 149 7.78 6.30 -0.24
CA SER A 149 8.42 7.49 -0.80
C SER A 149 7.37 8.54 -1.12
N ASP A 150 7.74 9.82 -1.16
CA ASP A 150 6.81 10.88 -1.58
C ASP A 150 6.41 10.65 -3.07
N ILE A 151 5.14 10.93 -3.41
CA ILE A 151 4.52 10.80 -4.75
C ILE A 151 3.96 12.15 -5.17
#